data_AF-A0A016VC95-F1
#
_entry.id   AF-A0A016VC95-F1
#
_cell.length_a   1.000
_cell.length_b   1.000
_cell.length_c   1.000
_cell.angle_alpha   90.00
_cell.angle_beta   90.00
_cell.angle_gamma   90.00
#
_symmetry.space_group_name_H-M   'P 1'
#
loop_
_entity.id
_entity.type
_entity.pdbx_description
1 polymer ?
#
loop_
_entity_poly.entity_id
_entity_poly.type
_entity_poly.pdbx_seq_one_letter_code
_entity_poly.pdbx_strand_id
1 'polypeptide(L)'
;MFQPASSSNPCAISGCQWMCVSIPNAEGEMQPECLCPDGYEEHYDGDCIPIEETAVQDARGQLIPASVPKDHSHVGVAWMKERCLAGDGCLNGGQCQDIKNEHGRVTKIICSCESPYEGIRCERMNPEKELARLLATSSRPIWMTLLFTIIFLALIVAAFFISYRYIDVIR
;
A
#
# COMPACT_ATOMS: atom_id res chain seq x y z
N MET A 1 -11.86 -17.06 50.70
CA MET A 1 -11.31 -16.20 49.63
C MET A 1 -11.01 -17.11 48.45
N PHE A 2 -11.85 -17.09 47.43
CA PHE A 2 -11.63 -17.84 46.19
C PHE A 2 -10.75 -16.95 45.31
N GLN A 3 -9.46 -17.25 45.20
CA GLN A 3 -8.66 -16.68 44.12
C GLN A 3 -9.02 -17.47 42.87
N PRO A 4 -9.58 -16.85 41.81
CA PRO A 4 -9.67 -17.54 40.53
C PRO A 4 -8.24 -17.87 40.08
N ALA A 5 -8.08 -19.05 39.48
CA ALA A 5 -6.81 -19.51 38.95
C ALA A 5 -6.23 -18.46 37.99
N SER A 6 -4.89 -18.47 37.82
CA SER A 6 -4.19 -17.64 36.85
C SER A 6 -4.89 -17.76 35.49
N SER A 7 -5.70 -16.77 35.11
CA SER A 7 -6.39 -16.79 33.83
C SER A 7 -5.30 -16.72 32.77
N SER A 8 -5.06 -17.84 32.08
CA SER A 8 -4.24 -17.87 30.89
C SER A 8 -4.74 -16.79 29.95
N ASN A 9 -3.90 -15.81 29.61
CA ASN A 9 -4.26 -14.78 28.65
C ASN A 9 -4.64 -15.48 27.33
N PRO A 10 -5.92 -15.51 26.93
CA PRO A 10 -6.34 -16.27 25.75
C PRO A 10 -5.75 -15.68 24.46
N CYS A 11 -5.39 -14.39 24.47
CA CYS A 11 -4.73 -13.71 23.37
C CYS A 11 -3.24 -14.04 23.22
N ALA A 12 -2.63 -14.78 24.18
CA ALA A 12 -1.23 -15.17 24.07
C ALA A 12 -0.99 -16.26 23.01
N ILE A 13 -2.05 -17.00 22.62
CA ILE A 13 -1.99 -18.12 21.68
C ILE A 13 -2.74 -17.80 20.38
N SER A 14 -3.56 -16.75 20.35
CA SER A 14 -4.31 -16.35 19.16
C SER A 14 -3.38 -15.79 18.06
N GLY A 15 -3.48 -16.31 16.84
CA GLY A 15 -2.76 -15.83 15.66
C GLY A 15 -3.36 -14.57 15.02
N CYS A 16 -4.00 -13.68 15.79
CA CYS A 16 -4.68 -12.51 15.25
C CYS A 16 -3.69 -11.58 14.53
N GLN A 17 -4.05 -11.14 13.32
CA GLN A 17 -3.22 -10.23 12.53
C GLN A 17 -3.13 -8.82 13.14
N TRP A 18 -4.19 -8.35 13.79
CA TRP A 18 -4.34 -6.95 14.22
C TRP A 18 -4.49 -6.77 15.73
N MET A 19 -5.69 -7.02 16.26
CA MET A 19 -6.00 -6.85 17.68
C MET A 19 -6.68 -8.10 18.21
N CYS A 20 -6.28 -8.54 19.40
CA CYS A 20 -6.99 -9.59 20.13
C CYS A 20 -7.59 -9.01 21.40
N VAL A 21 -8.85 -9.35 21.65
CA VAL A 21 -9.56 -9.04 22.89
C VAL A 21 -10.06 -10.33 23.54
N SER A 22 -10.12 -10.34 24.87
CA SER A 22 -10.61 -11.51 25.61
C SER A 22 -12.07 -11.29 26.01
N ILE A 23 -12.99 -12.08 25.46
CA ILE A 23 -14.44 -11.95 25.68
C ILE A 23 -14.97 -13.20 26.43
N PRO A 24 -15.79 -13.05 27.47
CA PRO A 24 -16.41 -14.19 28.15
C PRO A 24 -17.52 -14.82 27.30
N ASN A 25 -17.53 -16.16 27.20
CA ASN A 25 -18.65 -16.91 26.60
C ASN A 25 -19.87 -16.98 27.55
N ALA A 26 -20.95 -17.65 27.10
CA ALA A 26 -22.19 -17.80 27.88
C ALA A 26 -21.97 -18.54 29.21
N GLU A 27 -20.91 -19.34 29.30
CA GLU A 27 -20.48 -20.11 30.46
C GLU A 27 -19.49 -19.34 31.38
N GLY A 28 -19.05 -18.14 30.98
CA GLY A 28 -18.13 -17.28 31.74
C GLY A 28 -16.64 -17.58 31.53
N GLU A 29 -16.29 -18.44 30.57
CA GLU A 29 -14.91 -18.73 30.16
C GLU A 29 -14.41 -17.67 29.17
N MET A 30 -13.17 -17.20 29.36
CA MET A 30 -12.56 -16.15 28.53
C MET A 30 -12.04 -16.74 27.21
N GLN A 31 -12.58 -16.29 26.08
CA GLN A 31 -12.15 -16.68 24.74
C GLN A 31 -11.44 -15.51 24.02
N PRO A 32 -10.46 -15.79 23.15
CA PRO A 32 -9.84 -14.76 22.32
C PRO A 32 -10.73 -14.44 21.11
N GLU A 33 -10.91 -13.16 20.82
CA GLU A 33 -11.60 -12.67 19.62
C GLU A 33 -10.68 -11.70 18.87
N CYS A 34 -10.52 -11.93 17.57
CA CYS A 34 -9.71 -11.06 16.71
C CYS A 34 -10.58 -9.93 16.17
N LEU A 35 -10.13 -8.69 16.33
CA LEU A 35 -10.83 -7.51 15.81
C LEU A 35 -10.07 -6.91 14.63
N CYS A 36 -10.82 -6.58 13.58
CA CYS A 36 -10.32 -5.86 12.43
C CYS A 36 -10.25 -4.34 12.69
N PRO A 37 -9.24 -3.65 12.13
CA PRO A 37 -9.19 -2.20 12.17
C PRO A 37 -10.36 -1.61 11.38
N ASP A 38 -10.79 -0.41 11.76
CA ASP A 38 -11.85 0.27 11.03
C ASP A 38 -11.51 0.45 9.54
N GLY A 39 -12.52 0.32 8.67
CA GLY A 39 -12.33 0.29 7.22
C GLY A 39 -11.96 -1.09 6.66
N TYR A 40 -11.90 -2.10 7.53
CA TYR A 40 -11.74 -3.50 7.17
C TYR A 40 -12.91 -4.33 7.72
N GLU A 41 -13.29 -5.36 6.99
CA GLU A 41 -14.25 -6.38 7.43
C GLU A 41 -13.53 -7.71 7.66
N GLU A 42 -14.09 -8.52 8.56
CA GLU A 42 -13.58 -9.86 8.84
C GLU A 42 -13.94 -10.80 7.67
N HIS A 43 -12.91 -11.42 7.09
CA HIS A 43 -13.08 -12.45 6.08
C HIS A 43 -13.33 -13.81 6.74
N TYR A 44 -13.86 -14.77 5.98
CA TYR A 44 -14.21 -16.10 6.47
C TYR A 44 -13.05 -16.87 7.11
N ASP A 45 -11.80 -16.52 6.79
CA ASP A 45 -10.58 -17.12 7.34
C ASP A 45 -10.05 -16.40 8.60
N GLY A 46 -10.74 -15.38 9.10
CA GLY A 46 -10.30 -14.54 10.23
C GLY A 46 -9.30 -13.44 9.84
N ASP A 47 -9.01 -13.30 8.55
CA ASP A 47 -8.20 -12.22 7.98
C ASP A 47 -9.03 -10.96 7.78
N CYS A 48 -8.40 -9.79 7.93
CA CYS A 48 -9.08 -8.51 7.73
C CYS A 48 -8.91 -8.03 6.28
N ILE A 49 -10.01 -7.91 5.55
CA ILE A 49 -10.03 -7.40 4.17
C ILE A 49 -10.57 -5.96 4.14
N PRO A 50 -10.04 -5.07 3.28
CA PRO A 50 -10.53 -3.70 3.20
C PRO A 50 -11.99 -3.71 2.71
N ILE A 51 -12.82 -2.88 3.33
CA ILE A 51 -14.17 -2.64 2.84
C ILE A 51 -14.02 -1.94 1.48
N GLU A 52 -14.48 -2.59 0.40
CA GLU A 52 -14.47 -1.97 -0.93
C GLU A 52 -15.28 -0.67 -0.87
N GLU A 53 -14.61 0.47 -1.13
CA GLU A 53 -15.25 1.77 -1.22
C GLU A 53 -16.28 1.74 -2.35
N THR A 54 -17.54 1.54 -2.01
CA THR A 54 -18.64 1.73 -2.96
C THR A 54 -18.61 3.17 -3.45
N ALA A 55 -18.19 3.36 -4.70
CA ALA A 55 -18.20 4.66 -5.36
C ALA A 55 -19.64 5.17 -5.41
N VAL A 56 -19.94 6.22 -4.63
CA VAL A 56 -21.27 6.82 -4.61
C VAL A 56 -21.38 7.75 -5.81
N GLN A 57 -22.41 7.55 -6.63
CA GLN A 57 -22.74 8.48 -7.71
C GLN A 57 -23.33 9.77 -7.12
N ASP A 58 -22.72 10.91 -7.42
CA ASP A 58 -23.34 12.22 -7.15
C ASP A 58 -24.64 12.38 -7.96
N ALA A 59 -25.49 13.35 -7.59
CA ALA A 59 -26.71 13.74 -8.31
C ALA A 59 -26.47 14.13 -9.79
N ARG A 60 -25.21 14.26 -10.21
CA ARG A 60 -24.75 14.52 -11.58
C ARG A 60 -24.21 13.29 -12.31
N GLY A 61 -24.28 12.10 -11.70
CA GLY A 61 -23.86 10.82 -12.29
C GLY A 61 -22.34 10.58 -12.31
N GLN A 62 -21.57 11.39 -11.58
CA GLN A 62 -20.12 11.22 -11.47
C GLN A 62 -19.81 10.24 -10.31
N LEU A 63 -19.04 9.19 -10.59
CA LEU A 63 -18.50 8.30 -9.57
C LEU A 63 -17.48 9.09 -8.74
N ILE A 64 -17.85 9.47 -7.52
CA ILE A 64 -16.93 10.08 -6.58
C ILE A 64 -16.46 8.93 -5.67
N PRO A 65 -15.15 8.65 -5.56
CA PRO A 65 -14.68 7.80 -4.47
C PRO A 65 -15.21 8.44 -3.19
N ALA A 66 -15.86 7.67 -2.31
CA ALA A 66 -16.39 8.17 -1.05
C ALA A 66 -15.23 8.56 -0.12
N SER A 67 -14.48 9.58 -0.54
CA SER A 67 -13.35 10.23 0.09
C SER A 67 -13.87 11.22 1.13
N VAL A 68 -14.84 10.76 1.91
CA VAL A 68 -14.79 11.10 3.32
C VAL A 68 -14.00 9.94 3.91
N PRO A 69 -12.72 10.13 4.26
CA PRO A 69 -12.11 9.27 5.24
C PRO A 69 -13.06 9.37 6.44
N LYS A 70 -13.97 8.41 6.61
CA LYS A 70 -14.69 8.28 7.86
C LYS A 70 -13.57 8.24 8.91
N ASP A 71 -13.67 9.09 9.93
CA ASP A 71 -12.69 9.26 11.00
C ASP A 71 -12.58 7.97 11.84
N HIS A 72 -12.10 6.92 11.20
CA HIS A 72 -12.01 5.54 11.64
C HIS A 72 -10.62 5.25 12.21
N SER A 73 -9.78 6.27 12.31
CA SER A 73 -8.59 6.17 13.15
C SER A 73 -8.98 6.50 14.58
N HIS A 74 -9.60 5.54 15.28
CA HIS A 74 -9.61 5.52 16.75
C HIS A 74 -8.21 5.30 17.35
N VAL A 75 -7.17 5.23 16.51
CA VAL A 75 -5.78 5.25 16.95
C VAL A 75 -5.49 6.63 17.53
N GLY A 76 -5.55 6.73 18.86
CA GLY A 76 -5.31 7.98 19.57
C GLY A 76 -3.99 8.62 19.14
N VAL A 77 -4.02 9.94 18.93
CA VAL A 77 -2.84 10.75 18.56
C VAL A 77 -1.66 10.47 19.49
N ALA A 78 -1.92 10.25 20.78
CA ALA A 78 -0.89 9.91 21.76
C ALA A 78 -0.22 8.57 21.46
N TRP A 79 -0.99 7.52 21.17
CA TRP A 79 -0.46 6.20 20.84
C TRP A 79 0.35 6.24 19.55
N MET A 80 -0.21 6.84 18.49
CA MET A 80 0.49 6.90 17.20
C MET A 80 1.79 7.71 17.30
N LYS A 81 1.80 8.76 18.13
CA LYS A 81 3.00 9.55 18.39
C LYS A 81 4.11 8.72 19.03
N GLU A 82 3.80 7.89 20.03
CA GLU A 82 4.80 7.01 20.64
C GLU A 82 5.39 6.01 19.64
N ARG A 83 4.54 5.39 18.80
CA ARG A 83 4.98 4.44 17.78
C ARG A 83 5.83 5.10 16.69
N CYS A 84 5.44 6.29 16.26
CA CYS A 84 6.24 7.08 15.32
C CYS A 84 7.63 7.44 15.87
N LEU A 85 7.72 7.77 17.17
CA LEU A 85 9.00 8.02 17.84
C LEU A 85 9.83 6.74 18.02
N ALA A 86 9.17 5.59 18.23
CA ALA A 86 9.80 4.28 18.28
C ALA A 86 10.26 3.75 16.91
N GLY A 87 9.83 4.41 15.82
CA GLY A 87 10.17 4.02 14.44
C GLY A 87 9.31 2.91 13.87
N ASP A 88 8.25 2.50 14.56
CA ASP A 88 7.34 1.43 14.14
C ASP A 88 5.89 1.90 13.96
N GLY A 89 5.66 3.22 13.93
CA GLY A 89 4.37 3.82 13.63
C GLY A 89 3.92 3.55 12.20
N CYS A 90 4.75 3.90 11.23
CA CYS A 90 4.55 3.62 9.81
C CYS A 90 5.53 2.54 9.36
N LEU A 91 5.00 1.46 8.82
CA LEU A 91 5.76 0.30 8.36
C LEU A 91 6.36 0.56 6.97
N ASN A 92 7.25 -0.32 6.52
CA ASN A 92 7.76 -0.36 5.15
C ASN A 92 8.29 0.98 4.60
N GLY A 93 8.99 1.75 5.45
CA GLY A 93 9.59 3.03 5.06
C GLY A 93 8.61 4.21 5.03
N GLY A 94 7.38 4.03 5.50
CA GLY A 94 6.41 5.11 5.62
C GLY A 94 6.86 6.20 6.59
N GLN A 95 6.50 7.45 6.31
CA GLN A 95 6.82 8.61 7.14
C GLN A 95 5.60 9.08 7.94
N CYS A 96 5.78 9.31 9.25
CA CYS A 96 4.72 9.89 10.07
C CYS A 96 4.55 11.38 9.78
N GLN A 97 3.31 11.80 9.53
CA GLN A 97 2.94 13.20 9.30
C GLN A 97 1.89 13.67 10.30
N ASP A 98 2.19 14.76 10.98
CA ASP A 98 1.27 15.42 11.91
C ASP A 98 0.32 16.33 11.14
N ILE A 99 -0.97 16.02 11.18
CA ILE A 99 -2.02 16.91 10.68
C ILE A 99 -2.46 17.81 11.81
N LYS A 100 -2.29 19.12 11.61
CA LYS A 100 -2.61 20.16 12.59
C LYS A 100 -3.86 20.92 12.17
N ASN A 101 -4.67 21.30 13.14
CA ASN A 101 -5.77 22.24 12.93
C ASN A 101 -5.27 23.67 12.74
N GLU A 102 -6.19 24.59 12.42
CA GLU A 102 -5.95 26.04 12.35
C GLU A 102 -5.27 26.62 13.62
N HIS A 103 -5.49 25.98 14.76
CA HIS A 103 -4.91 26.35 16.06
C HIS A 103 -3.54 25.69 16.34
N GLY A 104 -2.95 25.00 15.36
CA GLY A 104 -1.64 24.33 15.49
C GLY A 104 -1.64 23.04 16.32
N ARG A 105 -2.79 22.60 16.85
CA ARG A 105 -2.93 21.33 17.57
C ARG A 105 -2.96 20.16 16.59
N VAL A 106 -2.17 19.12 16.86
CA VAL A 106 -2.20 17.86 16.11
C VAL A 106 -3.53 17.15 16.39
N THR A 107 -4.32 16.94 15.34
CA THR A 107 -5.59 16.22 15.40
C THR A 107 -5.49 14.77 14.98
N LYS A 108 -4.58 14.47 14.06
CA LYS A 108 -4.28 13.11 13.64
C LYS A 108 -2.83 13.00 13.17
N ILE A 109 -2.28 11.80 13.31
CA ILE A 109 -0.98 11.45 12.74
C ILE A 109 -1.26 10.41 11.66
N ILE A 110 -0.88 10.72 10.43
CA ILE A 110 -1.08 9.85 9.27
C ILE A 110 0.25 9.32 8.75
N CYS A 111 0.23 8.16 8.10
CA CYS A 111 1.41 7.63 7.43
C CYS A 111 1.43 8.03 5.96
N SER A 112 2.55 8.59 5.52
CA SER A 112 2.88 8.81 4.12
C SER A 112 3.71 7.63 3.63
N CYS A 113 3.07 6.73 2.88
CA CYS A 113 3.69 5.49 2.44
C CYS A 113 4.62 5.68 1.25
N GLU A 114 5.78 5.01 1.29
CA GLU A 114 6.64 4.90 0.13
C GLU A 114 6.04 3.91 -0.86
N SER A 115 5.97 4.28 -2.15
CA SER A 115 5.50 3.37 -3.19
C SER A 115 6.41 2.12 -3.25
N PRO A 116 5.86 0.89 -3.23
CA PRO A 116 4.48 0.53 -3.59
C PRO A 116 3.53 0.25 -2.40
N TYR A 117 3.88 0.69 -1.19
CA TYR A 117 3.10 0.37 0.01
C TYR A 117 1.87 1.29 0.19
N GLU A 118 0.82 0.73 0.78
CA GLU A 118 -0.48 1.34 1.06
C GLU A 118 -1.04 0.84 2.40
N GLY A 119 -2.13 1.48 2.86
CA GLY A 119 -2.77 1.20 4.13
C GLY A 119 -2.61 2.34 5.14
N ILE A 120 -3.16 2.15 6.34
CA ILE A 120 -3.18 3.20 7.39
C ILE A 120 -1.77 3.38 7.98
N ARG A 121 -1.00 2.30 8.02
CA ARG A 121 0.38 2.21 8.51
C ARG A 121 1.34 1.69 7.45
N CYS A 122 0.98 1.76 6.17
CA CYS A 122 1.78 1.24 5.05
C CYS A 122 2.07 -0.26 5.13
N GLU A 123 1.17 -1.01 5.75
CA GLU A 123 1.26 -2.43 6.01
C GLU A 123 1.17 -3.30 4.74
N ARG A 124 0.51 -2.80 3.68
CA ARG A 124 0.19 -3.57 2.49
C ARG A 124 1.02 -3.13 1.31
N MET A 125 1.38 -4.08 0.46
CA MET A 125 2.03 -3.82 -0.82
C MET A 125 0.97 -3.80 -1.92
N ASN A 126 0.93 -2.75 -2.74
CA ASN A 126 0.05 -2.70 -3.91
C ASN A 126 0.81 -3.23 -5.14
N PRO A 127 0.39 -4.38 -5.71
CA PRO A 127 1.08 -5.02 -6.83
C PRO A 127 1.04 -4.18 -8.11
N GLU A 128 0.00 -3.36 -8.32
CA GLU A 128 -0.07 -2.47 -9.49
C GLU A 128 0.98 -1.36 -9.42
N LYS A 129 1.16 -0.79 -8.22
CA LYS A 129 2.19 0.23 -7.98
C LYS A 129 3.60 -0.35 -8.04
N GLU A 130 3.78 -1.60 -7.62
CA GLU A 130 5.05 -2.30 -7.77
C GLU A 130 5.39 -2.49 -9.25
N LEU A 131 4.43 -2.97 -10.04
CA LEU A 131 4.58 -3.10 -11.49
C LEU A 131 4.92 -1.76 -12.14
N ALA A 132 4.22 -0.68 -11.75
CA ALA A 132 4.52 0.66 -12.23
C ALA A 132 5.94 1.12 -11.87
N ARG A 133 6.43 0.82 -10.66
CA ARG A 133 7.81 1.12 -10.23
C ARG A 133 8.83 0.34 -11.05
N LEU A 134 8.60 -0.94 -11.31
CA LEU A 134 9.47 -1.76 -12.16
C LEU A 134 9.54 -1.21 -13.59
N LEU A 135 8.41 -0.80 -14.15
CA LEU A 135 8.35 -0.16 -15.47
C LEU A 135 9.08 1.19 -15.51
N ALA A 136 8.90 2.03 -14.50
CA ALA A 136 9.58 3.33 -14.39
C ALA A 136 11.10 3.20 -14.25
N THR A 137 11.56 2.17 -13.52
CA THR A 137 12.99 1.87 -13.33
C THR A 137 13.63 1.31 -14.61
N SER A 138 12.82 0.74 -15.52
CA SER A 138 13.22 0.32 -16.87
C SER A 138 13.30 1.47 -17.88
N SER A 139 13.65 2.68 -17.43
CA SER A 139 13.98 3.80 -18.33
C SER A 139 15.41 3.68 -18.85
N ARG A 140 15.71 2.61 -19.60
CA ARG A 140 16.85 2.68 -20.53
C ARG A 140 16.58 3.86 -21.47
N PRO A 141 17.55 4.76 -21.70
CA PRO A 141 17.30 5.95 -22.52
C PRO A 141 16.92 5.49 -23.93
N ILE A 142 15.64 5.59 -24.25
CA ILE A 142 15.02 5.21 -25.53
C ILE A 142 15.75 5.87 -26.71
N TRP A 143 16.37 7.02 -26.44
CA TRP A 143 17.16 7.73 -27.43
C TRP A 143 18.43 6.98 -27.88
N MET A 144 19.11 6.26 -26.98
CA MET A 144 20.29 5.48 -27.36
C MET A 144 19.90 4.30 -28.25
N THR A 145 18.81 3.60 -27.94
CA THR A 145 18.31 2.51 -28.79
C THR A 145 17.86 3.03 -30.16
N LEU A 146 17.16 4.18 -30.21
CA LEU A 146 16.78 4.83 -31.46
C LEU A 146 17.98 5.27 -32.30
N LEU A 147 19.03 5.81 -31.68
CA LEU A 147 20.23 6.23 -32.39
C LEU A 147 20.95 5.04 -33.04
N PHE A 148 21.10 3.93 -32.31
CA PHE A 148 21.71 2.71 -32.86
C PHE A 148 20.88 2.08 -33.99
N THR A 149 19.54 2.07 -33.88
CA THR A 149 18.68 1.54 -34.95
C THR A 149 18.74 2.40 -36.21
N ILE A 150 18.76 3.74 -36.08
CA ILE A 150 18.90 4.65 -37.22
C ILE A 150 20.26 4.46 -37.92
N ILE A 151 21.35 4.36 -37.17
CA ILE A 151 22.69 4.12 -37.74
C ILE A 151 22.73 2.77 -38.46
N PHE A 152 22.16 1.72 -37.88
CA PHE A 152 22.12 0.40 -38.50
C PHE A 152 21.34 0.39 -39.81
N LEU A 153 20.17 1.06 -39.85
CA LEU A 153 19.39 1.22 -41.08
C LEU A 153 20.15 2.02 -42.14
N ALA A 154 20.84 3.09 -41.74
CA ALA A 154 21.65 3.88 -42.67
C ALA A 154 22.80 3.05 -43.28
N LEU A 155 23.44 2.19 -42.49
CA LEU A 155 24.48 1.27 -42.99
C LEU A 155 23.94 0.25 -44.00
N ILE A 156 22.75 -0.29 -43.76
CA ILE A 156 22.07 -1.20 -44.71
C ILE A 156 21.82 -0.47 -46.03
N VAL A 157 21.22 0.73 -45.98
CA VAL A 157 20.94 1.52 -47.18
C VAL A 157 22.23 1.87 -47.94
N ALA A 158 23.29 2.25 -47.23
CA ALA A 158 24.59 2.53 -47.84
C ALA A 158 25.18 1.28 -48.52
N ALA A 159 25.10 0.11 -47.89
CA ALA A 159 25.56 -1.15 -48.48
C ALA A 159 24.80 -1.52 -49.77
N PHE A 160 23.48 -1.30 -49.80
CA PHE A 160 22.67 -1.48 -51.01
C PHE A 160 23.08 -0.51 -52.12
N PHE A 161 23.28 0.77 -51.80
CA PHE A 161 23.71 1.77 -52.78
C PHE A 161 25.10 1.46 -53.37
N ILE A 162 26.06 1.05 -52.52
CA ILE A 162 27.41 0.69 -52.97
C ILE A 162 27.36 -0.55 -53.87
N SER A 163 26.57 -1.57 -53.48
CA SER A 163 26.40 -2.78 -54.29
C SER A 163 25.78 -2.49 -55.65
N TYR A 164 24.76 -1.62 -55.69
CA TYR A 164 24.11 -1.23 -56.95
C TYR A 164 25.07 -0.47 -57.88
N ARG A 165 25.83 0.48 -57.33
CA ARG A 165 26.86 1.23 -58.08
C ARG A 165 27.96 0.31 -58.61
N TYR A 166 28.34 -0.73 -57.88
CA TYR A 166 29.36 -1.69 -58.34
C TYR A 166 28.86 -2.58 -59.48
N ILE A 167 27.58 -2.94 -59.49
CA ILE A 167 26.96 -3.72 -60.57
C ILE A 167 26.92 -2.91 -61.87
N ASP A 168 26.62 -1.61 -61.82
CA ASP A 168 26.58 -0.75 -63.01
C ASP A 168 27.94 -0.52 -63.66
N VAL A 169 29.05 -0.69 -62.92
CA VAL A 169 30.42 -0.49 -63.42
C VAL A 169 30.99 -1.73 -64.12
N ILE A 170 30.42 -2.92 -63.88
CA ILE A 170 30.90 -4.20 -64.44
C ILE A 170 30.15 -4.57 -65.74
N ARG A 171 29.09 -3.85 -66.10
CA ARG A 171 28.30 -4.06 -67.32
C ARG A 171 28.77 -3.17 -68.47
#